data_AF-A0A256WMK5-F1
#
_entry.id   AF-A0A256WMK5-F1
#
_cell.length_a   1.000
_cell.length_b   1.000
_cell.length_c   1.000
_cell.angle_alpha   90.00
_cell.angle_beta   90.00
_cell.angle_gamma   90.00
#
_symmetry.space_group_name_H-M   'P 1'
#
loop_
_entity.id
_entity.type
_entity.pdbx_description
1 polymer ?
#
loop_
_entity_poly.entity_id
_entity_poly.type
_entity_poly.pdbx_seq_one_letter_code
_entity_poly.pdbx_strand_id
1 'polypeptide(L)' 'MEQTDIRELNERIRLESSFIDLLSLEMNKAIVGQKHMINSLLIGLLSNGHILLEGVPGLAKTL' A
#
# COMPACT_ATOMS: atom_id res chain seq x y z
N MET A 1 -32.58 0.10 -4.58
CA MET A 1 -31.16 0.50 -4.48
C MET A 1 -30.77 0.26 -3.03
N GLU A 2 -29.95 -0.77 -2.76
CA GLU A 2 -29.48 -1.03 -1.39
C GLU A 2 -28.72 0.21 -0.88
N GLN A 3 -29.20 0.81 0.21
CA GLN A 3 -28.40 1.73 0.99
C GLN A 3 -27.37 0.89 1.75
N THR A 4 -26.15 0.79 1.22
CA THR A 4 -25.05 0.21 1.99
C THR A 4 -24.82 1.10 3.21
N ASP A 5 -24.95 0.56 4.43
CA ASP A 5 -24.56 1.28 5.63
C ASP A 5 -23.04 1.54 5.57
N ILE A 6 -22.67 2.81 5.49
CA ILE A 6 -21.28 3.27 5.40
C ILE A 6 -20.45 2.70 6.57
N ARG A 7 -21.05 2.49 7.75
CA ARG A 7 -20.35 1.94 8.92
C ARG A 7 -19.98 0.48 8.70
N GLU A 8 -20.92 -0.34 8.25
CA GLU A 8 -20.68 -1.76 7.97
C GLU A 8 -19.63 -1.93 6.87
N LEU A 9 -19.71 -1.12 5.81
CA LEU A 9 -18.72 -1.12 4.74
C LEU A 9 -17.31 -0.78 5.25
N ASN A 10 -17.19 0.25 6.09
CA ASN A 10 -15.90 0.64 6.67
C ASN A 10 -15.32 -0.45 7.58
N GLU A 11 -16.15 -1.15 8.35
CA GLU A 11 -15.68 -2.28 9.18
C GLU A 11 -15.16 -3.43 8.33
N ARG A 12 -15.87 -3.79 7.26
CA ARG A 12 -15.42 -4.82 6.32
C ARG A 12 -14.09 -4.45 5.67
N ILE A 13 -13.98 -3.22 5.17
CA ILE A 13 -12.73 -2.72 4.58
C ILE A 13 -11.59 -2.83 5.58
N ARG A 14 -11.79 -2.39 6.82
CA ARG A 14 -10.78 -2.42 7.89
C ARG A 14 -10.28 -3.85 8.17
N LEU A 15 -11.19 -4.81 8.27
CA LEU A 15 -10.86 -6.21 8.54
C LEU A 15 -10.07 -6.81 7.37
N GLU A 16 -10.56 -6.63 6.14
CA GLU A 16 -9.94 -7.15 4.93
C GLU A 16 -8.59 -6.47 4.62
N SER A 17 -8.41 -5.18 4.98
CA SER A 17 -7.18 -4.43 4.73
C SER A 17 -6.12 -4.56 5.82
N SER A 18 -6.40 -5.27 6.92
CA SER A 18 -5.51 -5.35 8.11
C SER A 18 -4.09 -5.86 7.80
N PHE A 19 -3.93 -6.70 6.77
CA PHE A 19 -2.63 -7.20 6.35
C PHE A 19 -1.71 -6.12 5.77
N ILE A 20 -2.26 -5.02 5.24
CA ILE A 20 -1.49 -3.90 4.69
C ILE A 20 -0.67 -3.21 5.77
N ASP A 21 -1.20 -3.11 6.98
CA ASP A 21 -0.51 -2.50 8.12
C ASP A 21 0.72 -3.34 8.52
N LEU A 22 0.55 -4.68 8.54
CA LEU A 22 1.64 -5.62 8.83
C LEU A 22 2.73 -5.57 7.75
N LEU A 23 2.35 -5.57 6.48
CA LEU A 23 3.29 -5.43 5.36
C LEU A 23 4.06 -4.11 5.45
N SER A 24 3.36 -3.00 5.69
CA SER A 24 3.97 -1.67 5.81
C SER A 24 4.97 -1.62 6.97
N LEU A 25 4.64 -2.25 8.11
CA LEU A 25 5.52 -2.32 9.27
C LEU A 25 6.83 -3.05 8.95
N GLU A 26 6.77 -4.20 8.28
CA GLU A 26 7.95 -4.96 7.90
C GLU A 26 8.80 -4.23 6.86
N MET A 27 8.16 -3.61 5.86
CA MET A 27 8.88 -2.86 4.82
C MET A 27 9.66 -1.67 5.40
N ASN A 28 9.11 -0.99 6.41
CA ASN A 28 9.76 0.15 7.07
C ASN A 28 11.06 -0.23 7.81
N LYS A 29 11.31 -1.52 8.08
CA LYS A 29 12.58 -1.97 8.70
C LYS A 29 13.75 -1.91 7.71
N ALA A 30 13.48 -2.12 6.42
CA ALA A 30 14.50 -2.12 5.37
C ALA A 30 14.51 -0.82 4.55
N ILE A 31 13.35 -0.16 4.42
CA ILE A 31 13.16 1.00 3.56
C ILE A 31 12.82 2.22 4.42
N VAL A 32 13.76 3.15 4.54
CA VAL A 32 13.60 4.37 5.35
C VAL A 32 13.18 5.54 4.47
N GLY A 33 12.16 6.29 4.89
CA GLY A 33 11.77 7.56 4.27
C GLY A 33 10.98 7.46 2.96
N GLN A 34 10.67 6.26 2.47
CA GLN A 34 9.98 6.05 1.18
C GLN A 34 8.52 5.60 1.30
N LYS A 35 7.77 6.15 2.26
CA LYS A 35 6.36 5.75 2.51
C LYS A 35 5.47 5.87 1.27
N HIS A 36 5.61 6.95 0.50
CA HIS A 36 4.78 7.17 -0.69
C HIS A 36 5.05 6.14 -1.79
N MET A 37 6.33 5.82 -2.03
CA MET A 37 6.73 4.80 -3.01
C MET A 37 6.18 3.42 -2.63
N ILE A 38 6.31 3.03 -1.35
CA ILE A 38 5.77 1.77 -0.83
C ILE A 38 4.26 1.68 -1.05
N ASN A 39 3.51 2.74 -0.72
CA ASN A 39 2.07 2.76 -0.93
C ASN A 39 1.71 2.60 -2.41
N SER A 40 2.38 3.31 -3.32
CA SER A 40 2.15 3.19 -4.75
C SER A 40 2.43 1.77 -5.25
N LEU A 41 3.52 1.15 -4.80
CA LEU A 41 3.86 -0.25 -5.12
C LEU A 41 2.78 -1.23 -4.68
N LEU A 42 2.29 -1.11 -3.44
CA LEU A 42 1.21 -1.94 -2.93
C LEU A 42 -0.08 -1.75 -3.73
N ILE A 43 -0.43 -0.51 -4.08
CA ILE A 43 -1.60 -0.21 -4.92
C ILE A 43 -1.46 -0.87 -6.28
N GLY A 44 -0.33 -0.71 -6.97
CA GLY A 44 -0.11 -1.33 -8.29
C GLY A 44 -0.17 -2.85 -8.22
N LEU A 45 0.46 -3.46 -7.22
CA LEU A 45 0.43 -4.92 -7.04
C LEU A 45 -0.99 -5.44 -6.83
N LEU A 46 -1.77 -4.82 -5.93
CA LEU A 46 -3.11 -5.29 -5.56
C LEU A 46 -4.17 -5.00 -6.62
N SER A 47 -3.97 -3.93 -7.39
CA SER A 47 -4.86 -3.55 -8.51
C SER A 47 -4.48 -4.20 -9.84
N ASN A 48 -3.42 -5.02 -9.86
CA ASN A 48 -2.82 -5.55 -11.09
C ASN A 48 -2.44 -4.43 -12.09
N GLY A 49 -1.99 -3.30 -11.56
CA GLY A 49 -1.52 -2.14 -12.30
C GLY A 49 -0.02 -2.19 -12.61
N HIS A 50 0.45 -1.23 -13.39
CA HIS A 50 1.86 -1.08 -13.76
C HIS A 50 2.44 0.18 -13.14
N ILE A 51 3.69 0.11 -12.68
CA ILE A 51 4.41 1.22 -12.05
C ILE A 51 5.75 1.40 -12.74
N LEU A 52 6.08 2.65 -13.06
CA LEU A 52 7.41 3.06 -13.48
C LEU A 52 8.10 3.77 -12.31
N LEU A 53 9.28 3.30 -11.91
CA LEU A 53 10.06 3.87 -10.80
C LEU A 53 11.17 4.81 -11.32
N GLU A 54 10.85 6.11 -11.48
CA GLU A 54 11.80 7.15 -11.90
C GLU A 54 12.41 7.93 -10.69
N GLY A 55 13.56 8.57 -10.87
CA GLY A 55 14.37 9.19 -9.79
C GLY A 55 15.90 8.96 -9.92
N VAL A 56 16.69 9.59 -9.05
CA VAL A 56 18.16 9.51 -9.08
C VAL A 56 18.72 8.26 -8.35
N PRO A 57 19.97 7.84 -8.61
CA PRO A 57 20.59 6.69 -7.93
C PRO A 57 20.63 6.84 -6.41
N GLY A 58 20.52 5.74 -5.66
CA GLY A 58 20.66 5.73 -4.20
C GLY A 58 19.37 5.98 -3.39
N LEU A 59 18.20 6.05 -4.04
CA LEU A 59 16.90 6.27 -3.39
C LEU A 59 16.16 4.97 -3.01
N ALA A 60 16.88 3.86 -2.80
CA ALA A 60 16.31 2.55 -2.50
C ALA A 60 15.34 2.00 -3.57
N LYS A 61 15.55 2.39 -4.84
CA LYS A 61 14.78 1.85 -5.99
C LYS A 61 15.10 0.38 -6.30
N THR A 62 16.23 -0.11 -5.78
CA THR A 62 16.73 -1.47 -5.87
C THR A 62 17.34 -1.84 -4.50
N LEU A 63 17.40 -3.14 -4.17
CA LEU A 63 18.33 -3.63 -3.13
C LEU A 63 19.78 -3.38 -3.55
#